data_AF-A0A938GGM2-F1
#
_entry.id   AF-A0A938GGM2-F1
#
_cell.length_a   1.000
_cell.length_b   1.000
_cell.length_c   1.000
_cell.angle_alpha   90.00
_cell.angle_beta   90.00
_cell.angle_gamma   90.00
#
_symmetry.space_group_name_H-M   'P 1'
#
loop_
_entity.id
_entity.type
_entity.pdbx_description
1 polymer ?
#
loop_
_entity_poly.entity_id
_entity_poly.type
_entity_poly.pdbx_seq_one_letter_code
_entity_poly.pdbx_strand_id
1 'polypeptide(L)'
;MTKAVLLPSACPLAPEEILVKAREKFGDEIVKWDARTIGNSFLAEKGFFLLGPRCYGLRQHFRLPEKLWSAVRRDAHSLLKAENRPISTADMVNAYRFDWATQTNKYELAYVLREDERFADLGRLLFGLATWGIEERAYIKDLIPKILAESGRPMTSDQVLEHLHRLRSVSPYGITGNLRHHPLVRDYGFGFYGLKSWGDSVNESLVTDATLVEKVIRRSEPPLTFARLCEILAVPSAGGAADKLWQTCASLRSVVRSSDEQNANARLLHKTCSLERALVATARASGRPLPLYEFQWELNSNFGPLFTDRESGDIRRCLEHSRFFLRDADNQFILDVQLDQLGLDDEAISSACREILSHSNEVVGCEDLMERLEAEGKVWEELSPDILGSVLRERPEFEEVGHNRFRVTCKH
;
A
#
# COMPACT_ATOMS: atom_id res chain seq x y z
N MET A 1 16.44 38.42 -21.20
CA MET A 1 16.03 38.46 -19.77
C MET A 1 16.47 37.22 -19.01
N THR A 2 15.94 36.03 -19.30
CA THR A 2 16.24 34.80 -18.55
C THR A 2 17.72 34.44 -18.49
N LYS A 3 18.46 34.53 -19.61
CA LYS A 3 19.93 34.34 -19.60
C LYS A 3 20.62 35.31 -18.64
N ALA A 4 20.18 36.56 -18.56
CA ALA A 4 20.77 37.56 -17.67
C ALA A 4 20.49 37.31 -16.17
N VAL A 5 19.53 36.43 -15.85
CA VAL A 5 19.28 35.92 -14.50
C VAL A 5 20.08 34.65 -14.22
N LEU A 6 20.15 33.73 -15.20
CA LEU A 6 20.84 32.46 -15.03
C LEU A 6 22.37 32.57 -15.12
N LEU A 7 22.91 33.49 -15.92
CA LEU A 7 24.36 33.67 -16.10
C LEU A 7 25.09 33.99 -14.79
N PRO A 8 24.61 34.90 -13.91
CA PRO A 8 25.22 35.13 -12.61
C PRO A 8 24.82 34.10 -11.54
N SER A 9 23.92 33.16 -11.84
CA SER A 9 23.49 32.14 -10.87
C SER A 9 24.56 31.07 -10.71
N ALA A 10 24.81 30.63 -9.47
CA ALA A 10 25.72 29.51 -9.20
C ALA A 10 25.09 28.14 -9.48
N CYS A 11 23.76 28.06 -9.56
CA CYS A 11 23.01 26.84 -9.74
C CYS A 11 21.84 27.00 -10.76
N PRO A 12 21.33 25.89 -11.32
CA PRO A 12 20.07 25.87 -12.06
C PRO A 12 18.90 26.34 -11.18
N LEU A 13 17.93 27.02 -11.77
CA LEU A 13 16.80 27.62 -11.05
C LEU A 13 15.45 27.13 -11.60
N ALA A 14 14.45 27.05 -10.74
CA ALA A 14 13.06 26.82 -11.12
C ALA A 14 12.44 28.06 -11.82
N PRO A 15 11.41 27.90 -12.67
CA PRO A 15 10.70 29.01 -13.31
C PRO A 15 10.29 30.12 -12.35
N GLU A 16 9.81 29.76 -11.16
CA GLU A 16 9.37 30.68 -10.11
C GLU A 16 10.53 31.53 -9.59
N GLU A 17 11.67 30.91 -9.30
CA GLU A 17 12.88 31.61 -8.84
C GLU A 17 13.46 32.52 -9.93
N ILE A 18 13.41 32.07 -11.19
CA ILE A 18 13.82 32.88 -12.34
C ILE A 18 12.93 34.11 -12.46
N LEU A 19 11.62 33.98 -12.25
CA LEU A 19 10.68 35.10 -12.33
C LEU A 19 10.91 36.11 -11.20
N VAL A 20 11.10 35.65 -9.97
CA VAL A 20 11.43 36.52 -8.83
C VAL A 20 12.69 37.33 -9.14
N LYS A 21 13.78 36.66 -9.51
CA LYS A 21 15.05 37.33 -9.85
C LYS A 21 14.96 38.21 -11.09
N ALA A 22 14.10 37.87 -12.05
CA ALA A 22 13.85 38.71 -13.21
C ALA A 22 13.10 40.00 -12.83
N ARG A 23 12.10 39.91 -11.96
CA ARG A 23 11.33 41.06 -11.47
C ARG A 23 12.20 41.99 -10.63
N GLU A 24 13.02 41.44 -9.74
CA GLU A 24 14.00 42.22 -8.97
C GLU A 24 14.98 42.99 -9.88
N LYS A 25 15.40 42.38 -10.99
CA LYS A 25 16.40 42.95 -11.88
C LYS A 25 15.85 43.89 -12.95
N PHE A 26 14.64 43.66 -13.43
CA PHE A 26 14.06 44.35 -14.58
C PHE A 26 12.75 45.09 -14.27
N GLY A 27 12.19 44.95 -13.07
CA GLY A 27 10.92 45.55 -12.67
C GLY A 27 9.70 44.72 -13.11
N ASP A 28 8.61 44.85 -12.35
CA ASP A 28 7.38 44.06 -12.54
C ASP A 28 6.65 44.37 -13.86
N GLU A 29 6.75 45.60 -14.36
CA GLU A 29 6.06 46.04 -15.58
C GLU A 29 6.60 45.38 -16.85
N ILE A 30 7.87 44.96 -16.83
CA ILE A 30 8.57 44.34 -17.95
C ILE A 30 8.37 42.81 -17.96
N VAL A 31 8.18 42.18 -16.80
CA VAL A 31 8.06 40.71 -16.67
C VAL A 31 6.59 40.29 -16.67
N LYS A 32 5.97 40.23 -17.85
CA LYS A 32 4.56 39.79 -18.02
C LYS A 32 4.35 38.27 -18.08
N TRP A 33 5.36 37.47 -17.76
CA TRP A 33 5.28 36.01 -17.89
C TRP A 33 4.83 35.35 -16.58
N ASP A 34 4.06 34.26 -16.72
CA ASP A 34 3.83 33.31 -15.63
C ASP A 34 4.83 32.13 -15.70
N ALA A 35 4.90 31.36 -14.60
CA ALA A 35 5.85 30.26 -14.44
C ALA A 35 5.66 29.14 -15.49
N ARG A 36 4.43 28.97 -15.99
CA ARG A 36 4.09 27.95 -16.98
C ARG A 36 4.57 28.35 -18.37
N THR A 37 4.33 29.60 -18.74
CA THR A 37 4.67 30.21 -20.03
C THR A 37 6.18 30.34 -20.19
N ILE A 38 6.89 30.75 -19.12
CA ILE A 38 8.35 30.84 -19.15
C ILE A 38 9.00 29.46 -19.23
N GLY A 39 8.46 28.46 -18.52
CA GLY A 39 8.95 27.08 -18.56
C GLY A 39 8.87 26.47 -19.97
N ASN A 40 7.77 26.71 -20.68
CA ASN A 40 7.60 26.25 -22.06
C ASN A 40 8.53 26.95 -23.07
N SER A 41 9.11 28.09 -22.71
CA SER A 41 10.00 28.87 -23.58
C SER A 41 11.48 28.42 -23.48
N PHE A 42 11.81 27.55 -22.52
CA PHE A 42 13.16 27.04 -22.29
C PHE A 42 13.45 25.83 -23.18
N LEU A 43 14.07 26.10 -24.32
CA LEU A 43 14.52 25.10 -25.29
C LEU A 43 16.05 24.99 -25.27
N ALA A 44 16.55 23.76 -25.46
CA ALA A 44 17.99 23.48 -25.55
C ALA A 44 18.66 24.26 -26.70
N GLU A 45 17.98 24.38 -27.84
CA GLU A 45 18.41 25.18 -29.01
C GLU A 45 18.64 26.66 -28.68
N LYS A 46 17.93 27.19 -27.67
CA LYS A 46 18.10 28.56 -27.19
C LYS A 46 19.18 28.67 -26.11
N GLY A 47 19.83 27.56 -25.76
CA GLY A 47 20.87 27.44 -24.73
C GLY A 47 20.34 27.28 -23.31
N PHE A 48 19.10 26.81 -23.13
CA PHE A 48 18.53 26.51 -21.82
C PHE A 48 18.36 25.00 -21.64
N PHE A 49 18.90 24.46 -20.56
CA PHE A 49 18.91 23.03 -20.31
C PHE A 49 18.10 22.70 -19.07
N LEU A 50 17.26 21.67 -19.14
CA LEU A 50 16.62 21.09 -17.97
C LEU A 50 17.68 20.25 -17.23
N LEU A 51 18.07 20.67 -16.03
CA LEU A 51 19.17 20.04 -15.25
C LEU A 51 18.67 19.46 -13.91
N GLY A 52 17.37 19.55 -13.64
CA GLY A 52 16.72 19.01 -12.45
C GLY A 52 15.20 18.97 -12.62
N PRO A 53 14.44 18.47 -11.63
CA PRO A 53 12.98 18.50 -11.65
C PRO A 53 12.48 19.95 -11.75
N ARG A 54 12.04 20.35 -12.96
CA ARG A 54 11.67 21.75 -13.30
C ARG A 54 12.80 22.78 -13.09
N CYS A 55 14.06 22.39 -12.95
CA CYS A 55 15.17 23.34 -12.81
C CYS A 55 15.90 23.53 -14.13
N TYR A 56 16.05 24.79 -14.55
CA TYR A 56 16.69 25.17 -15.81
C TYR A 56 18.01 25.87 -15.56
N GLY A 57 19.00 25.56 -16.39
CA GLY A 57 20.32 26.16 -16.32
C GLY A 57 20.95 26.40 -17.69
N LEU A 58 22.18 26.89 -17.66
CA LEU A 58 23.02 27.08 -18.84
C LEU A 58 24.09 25.99 -18.88
N ARG A 59 24.87 25.95 -19.97
CA ARG A 59 25.97 24.98 -20.15
C ARG A 59 26.96 24.99 -18.97
N GLN A 60 27.22 26.17 -18.39
CA GLN A 60 28.10 26.33 -17.24
C GLN A 60 27.60 25.63 -15.95
N HIS A 61 26.31 25.25 -15.90
CA HIS A 61 25.71 24.59 -14.73
C HIS A 61 25.75 23.05 -14.81
N PHE A 62 26.32 22.47 -15.88
CA PHE A 62 26.52 21.02 -15.97
C PHE A 62 27.55 20.57 -14.94
N ARG A 63 27.23 19.52 -14.17
CA ARG A 63 28.17 18.89 -13.26
C ARG A 63 29.10 17.93 -13.99
N LEU A 64 28.60 17.26 -15.04
CA LEU A 64 29.37 16.32 -15.86
C LEU A 64 30.40 17.05 -16.76
N PRO A 65 31.71 16.84 -16.57
CA PRO A 65 32.73 17.46 -17.41
C PRO A 65 32.65 17.03 -18.87
N GLU A 66 32.76 17.99 -19.80
CA GLU A 66 32.65 17.75 -21.25
C GLU A 66 33.64 16.72 -21.79
N LYS A 67 34.85 16.68 -21.22
CA LYS A 67 35.88 15.67 -21.55
C LYS A 67 35.41 14.22 -21.34
N LEU A 68 34.40 13.99 -20.51
CA LEU A 68 33.85 12.65 -20.24
C LEU A 68 32.70 12.27 -21.18
N TRP A 69 32.17 13.19 -21.99
CA TRP A 69 30.96 12.94 -22.78
C TRP A 69 31.14 11.85 -23.82
N SER A 70 32.33 11.75 -24.43
CA SER A 70 32.66 10.68 -25.38
C SER A 70 32.69 9.29 -24.70
N ALA A 71 33.17 9.21 -23.46
CA ALA A 71 33.15 7.99 -22.66
C ALA A 71 31.71 7.62 -22.27
N VAL A 72 30.94 8.58 -21.76
CA VAL A 72 29.52 8.42 -21.40
C VAL A 72 28.71 7.86 -22.57
N ARG A 73 28.86 8.43 -23.78
CA ARG A 73 28.18 7.95 -24.99
C ARG A 73 28.59 6.52 -25.34
N ARG A 74 29.89 6.19 -25.26
CA ARG A 74 30.38 4.83 -25.53
C ARG A 74 29.80 3.80 -24.55
N ASP A 75 29.78 4.16 -23.27
CA ASP A 75 29.30 3.29 -22.20
C ASP A 75 27.78 3.08 -22.29
N ALA A 76 27.02 4.15 -22.50
CA ALA A 76 25.57 4.08 -22.71
C ALA A 76 25.20 3.26 -23.95
N HIS A 77 25.93 3.43 -25.05
CA HIS A 77 25.75 2.61 -26.25
C HIS A 77 26.01 1.12 -25.97
N SER A 78 27.09 0.81 -25.26
CA SER A 78 27.46 -0.56 -24.88
C SER A 78 26.40 -1.19 -23.96
N LEU A 79 25.89 -0.42 -23.01
CA LEU A 79 24.81 -0.86 -22.11
C LEU A 79 23.53 -1.17 -22.87
N LEU A 80 23.06 -0.25 -23.73
CA LEU A 80 21.85 -0.46 -24.52
C LEU A 80 21.98 -1.67 -25.45
N LYS A 81 23.15 -1.86 -26.06
CA LYS A 81 23.44 -3.04 -26.88
C LYS A 81 23.40 -4.34 -26.07
N ALA A 82 23.95 -4.34 -24.86
CA ALA A 82 24.00 -5.51 -23.98
C ALA A 82 22.61 -5.89 -23.43
N GLU A 83 21.83 -4.90 -23.03
CA GLU A 83 20.51 -5.11 -22.42
C GLU A 83 19.39 -5.32 -23.46
N ASN A 84 19.63 -4.92 -24.72
CA ASN A 84 18.73 -5.09 -25.86
C ASN A 84 17.30 -4.60 -25.61
N ARG A 85 17.16 -3.50 -24.86
CA ARG A 85 15.89 -2.85 -24.53
C ARG A 85 16.09 -1.36 -24.25
N PRO A 86 15.07 -0.51 -24.38
CA PRO A 86 15.18 0.88 -23.98
C PRO A 86 15.41 1.07 -22.48
N ILE A 87 16.35 1.95 -22.11
CA ILE A 87 16.76 2.20 -20.73
C ILE A 87 16.60 3.67 -20.37
N SER A 88 16.15 3.94 -19.14
CA SER A 88 16.02 5.30 -18.64
C SER A 88 17.37 5.84 -18.20
N THR A 89 17.64 7.14 -18.37
CA THR A 89 18.88 7.74 -17.86
C THR A 89 18.96 7.69 -16.33
N ALA A 90 17.83 7.58 -15.63
CA ALA A 90 17.82 7.32 -14.19
C ALA A 90 18.41 5.94 -13.89
N ASP A 91 18.01 4.90 -14.62
CA ASP A 91 18.54 3.55 -14.44
C ASP A 91 20.02 3.48 -14.83
N MET A 92 20.43 4.17 -15.90
CA MET A 92 21.84 4.24 -16.31
C MET A 92 22.73 4.85 -15.22
N VAL A 93 22.29 5.94 -14.58
CA VAL A 93 23.02 6.60 -13.49
C VAL A 93 22.97 5.76 -12.21
N ASN A 94 21.80 5.22 -11.86
CA ASN A 94 21.59 4.47 -10.61
C ASN A 94 22.17 3.05 -10.64
N ALA A 95 22.50 2.51 -11.81
CA ALA A 95 23.17 1.21 -11.89
C ALA A 95 24.58 1.24 -11.27
N TYR A 96 25.17 2.43 -11.06
CA TYR A 96 26.54 2.63 -10.54
C TYR A 96 27.61 1.77 -11.24
N ARG A 97 27.37 1.40 -12.50
CA ARG A 97 28.31 0.60 -13.32
C ARG A 97 29.40 1.45 -13.98
N PHE A 98 29.34 2.77 -13.85
CA PHE A 98 30.20 3.71 -14.55
C PHE A 98 30.81 4.75 -13.61
N ASP A 99 32.11 5.01 -13.75
CA ASP A 99 32.85 5.96 -12.91
C ASP A 99 32.33 7.41 -13.02
N TRP A 100 31.72 7.76 -14.15
CA TRP A 100 31.13 9.09 -14.37
C TRP A 100 29.74 9.26 -13.76
N ALA A 101 29.08 8.18 -13.31
CA ALA A 101 27.68 8.23 -12.87
C ALA A 101 27.47 9.14 -11.66
N THR A 102 28.45 9.21 -10.74
CA THR A 102 28.40 10.06 -9.54
C THR A 102 28.58 11.55 -9.86
N GLN A 103 29.08 11.89 -11.05
CA GLN A 103 29.37 13.25 -11.49
C GLN A 103 28.26 13.86 -12.35
N THR A 104 27.11 13.19 -12.47
CA THR A 104 26.01 13.65 -13.32
C THR A 104 24.65 13.38 -12.69
N ASN A 105 23.59 13.73 -13.40
CA ASN A 105 22.23 13.37 -13.08
C ASN A 105 21.48 12.92 -14.35
N LYS A 106 20.30 12.33 -14.18
CA LYS A 106 19.50 11.78 -15.28
C LYS A 106 19.14 12.80 -16.37
N TYR A 107 19.04 14.09 -16.04
CA TYR A 107 18.69 15.14 -17.02
C TYR A 107 19.90 15.57 -17.83
N GLU A 108 21.05 15.75 -17.17
CA GLU A 108 22.33 16.00 -17.85
C GLU A 108 22.69 14.86 -18.81
N LEU A 109 22.61 13.61 -18.33
CA LEU A 109 22.86 12.45 -19.18
C LEU A 109 21.95 12.44 -20.40
N ALA A 110 20.65 12.72 -20.23
CA ALA A 110 19.71 12.77 -21.35
C ALA A 110 20.10 13.82 -22.39
N TYR A 111 20.66 14.95 -21.97
CA TYR A 111 21.18 15.95 -22.90
C TYR A 111 22.40 15.41 -23.68
N VAL A 112 23.37 14.81 -22.99
CA VAL A 112 24.59 14.26 -23.61
C VAL A 112 24.26 13.19 -24.66
N LEU A 113 23.23 12.37 -24.41
CA LEU A 113 22.78 11.34 -25.33
C LEU A 113 22.03 11.91 -26.54
N ARG A 114 21.24 12.98 -26.39
CA ARG A 114 20.53 13.64 -27.50
C ARG A 114 21.46 14.26 -28.54
N GLU A 115 22.68 14.62 -28.15
CA GLU A 115 23.68 15.16 -29.07
C GLU A 115 24.36 14.09 -29.95
N ASP A 116 24.04 12.80 -29.77
CA ASP A 116 24.65 11.70 -30.49
C ASP A 116 23.58 10.91 -31.27
N GLU A 117 23.70 10.92 -32.59
CA GLU A 117 22.74 10.34 -33.55
C GLU A 117 22.56 8.81 -33.40
N ARG A 118 23.45 8.14 -32.66
CA ARG A 118 23.33 6.70 -32.38
C ARG A 118 22.20 6.38 -31.40
N PHE A 119 21.66 7.37 -30.70
CA PHE A 119 20.58 7.19 -29.74
C PHE A 119 19.24 7.73 -30.26
N ALA A 120 18.17 7.00 -29.97
CA ALA A 120 16.80 7.48 -30.13
C ALA A 120 16.25 7.91 -28.76
N ASP A 121 15.78 9.15 -28.63
CA ASP A 121 15.05 9.64 -27.44
C ASP A 121 13.57 9.27 -27.57
N LEU A 122 13.12 8.32 -26.76
CA LEU A 122 11.74 7.83 -26.74
C LEU A 122 10.85 8.63 -25.75
N GLY A 123 11.36 9.77 -25.29
CA GLY A 123 10.74 10.68 -24.34
C GLY A 123 10.75 10.16 -22.90
N ARG A 124 10.46 11.06 -21.94
CA ARG A 124 10.52 10.77 -20.48
C ARG A 124 11.87 10.20 -20.04
N LEU A 125 12.96 10.67 -20.65
CA LEU A 125 14.34 10.26 -20.35
C LEU A 125 14.62 8.79 -20.66
N LEU A 126 13.88 8.18 -21.59
CA LEU A 126 14.05 6.81 -22.04
C LEU A 126 14.78 6.80 -23.39
N PHE A 127 15.85 6.02 -23.50
CA PHE A 127 16.68 5.97 -24.69
C PHE A 127 16.80 4.55 -25.24
N GLY A 128 16.88 4.43 -26.56
CA GLY A 128 17.22 3.21 -27.29
C GLY A 128 18.33 3.47 -28.31
N LEU A 129 18.78 2.43 -29.00
CA LEU A 129 19.68 2.59 -30.15
C LEU A 129 18.87 3.01 -31.38
N ALA A 130 19.37 3.99 -32.14
CA ALA A 130 18.73 4.44 -33.38
C ALA A 130 18.61 3.29 -34.40
N THR A 131 19.55 2.34 -34.38
CA THR A 131 19.53 1.14 -35.23
C THR A 131 18.38 0.17 -34.96
N TRP A 132 17.66 0.30 -33.83
CA TRP A 132 16.47 -0.50 -33.56
C TRP A 132 15.24 -0.04 -34.34
N GLY A 133 15.28 1.14 -34.96
CA GLY A 133 14.14 1.69 -35.73
C GLY A 133 12.91 2.01 -34.88
N ILE A 134 13.09 2.23 -33.58
CA ILE A 134 11.99 2.59 -32.67
C ILE A 134 11.90 4.11 -32.59
N GLU A 135 10.78 4.65 -33.05
CA GLU A 135 10.52 6.09 -33.01
C GLU A 135 9.80 6.52 -31.71
N GLU A 136 8.93 5.65 -31.19
CA GLU A 136 8.13 5.94 -30.00
C GLU A 136 8.25 4.86 -28.93
N ARG A 137 8.15 5.27 -27.65
CA ARG A 137 8.10 4.31 -26.55
C ARG A 137 6.81 3.50 -26.59
N ALA A 138 6.91 2.21 -26.29
CA ALA A 138 5.73 1.41 -25.97
C ALA A 138 5.07 1.91 -24.66
N TYR A 139 3.77 2.23 -24.71
CA TYR A 139 3.04 2.70 -23.54
C TYR A 139 2.69 1.52 -22.61
N ILE A 140 2.73 1.78 -21.29
CA ILE A 140 2.42 0.74 -20.27
C ILE A 140 1.02 0.16 -20.49
N LYS A 141 0.03 1.01 -20.80
CA LYS A 141 -1.35 0.59 -21.10
C LYS A 141 -1.44 -0.43 -22.23
N ASP A 142 -0.55 -0.35 -23.23
CA ASP A 142 -0.59 -1.25 -24.38
C ASP A 142 0.24 -2.52 -24.15
N LEU A 143 1.22 -2.46 -23.24
CA LEU A 143 2.07 -3.59 -22.87
C LEU A 143 1.41 -4.52 -21.85
N ILE A 144 0.66 -3.99 -20.89
CA ILE A 144 0.02 -4.79 -19.83
C ILE A 144 -0.85 -5.92 -20.42
N PRO A 145 -1.78 -5.65 -21.38
CA PRO A 145 -2.60 -6.71 -21.95
C PRO A 145 -1.79 -7.76 -22.71
N LYS A 146 -0.70 -7.36 -23.39
CA LYS A 146 0.18 -8.28 -24.12
C LYS A 146 0.91 -9.22 -23.17
N ILE A 147 1.47 -8.68 -22.08
CA ILE A 147 2.16 -9.47 -21.04
C ILE A 147 1.20 -10.49 -20.43
N LEU A 148 -0.03 -10.07 -20.10
CA LEU A 148 -1.03 -10.97 -19.56
C LEU A 148 -1.48 -12.02 -20.59
N ALA A 149 -1.66 -11.63 -21.85
CA ALA A 149 -2.02 -12.58 -22.92
C ALA A 149 -0.93 -13.64 -23.11
N GLU A 150 0.34 -13.23 -23.15
CA GLU A 150 1.50 -14.12 -23.30
C GLU A 150 1.67 -15.06 -22.10
N SER A 151 1.36 -14.59 -20.88
CA SER A 151 1.44 -15.46 -19.70
C SER A 151 0.35 -16.53 -19.67
N GLY A 152 -0.80 -16.28 -20.30
CA GLY A 152 -1.97 -17.17 -20.30
C GLY A 152 -2.58 -17.40 -18.92
N ARG A 153 -2.15 -16.67 -17.88
CA ARG A 153 -2.61 -16.82 -16.50
C ARG A 153 -2.56 -15.50 -15.73
N PRO A 154 -3.36 -15.35 -14.65
CA PRO A 154 -3.31 -14.17 -13.80
C PRO A 154 -1.94 -14.00 -13.16
N MET A 155 -1.50 -12.75 -13.02
CA MET A 155 -0.18 -12.37 -12.52
C MET A 155 -0.30 -11.34 -11.41
N THR A 156 0.67 -11.32 -10.51
CA THR A 156 0.79 -10.24 -9.53
C THR A 156 1.32 -8.95 -10.17
N SER A 157 1.12 -7.82 -9.49
CA SER A 157 1.74 -6.55 -9.89
C SER A 157 3.25 -6.66 -10.09
N ASP A 158 3.92 -7.41 -9.24
CA ASP A 158 5.37 -7.57 -9.26
C ASP A 158 5.82 -8.42 -10.45
N GLN A 159 5.08 -9.49 -10.76
CA GLN A 159 5.34 -10.31 -11.94
C GLN A 159 5.12 -9.52 -13.23
N VAL A 160 4.04 -8.72 -13.31
CA VAL A 160 3.83 -7.83 -14.48
C VAL A 160 4.95 -6.79 -14.59
N LEU A 161 5.36 -6.21 -13.47
CA LEU A 161 6.45 -5.25 -13.42
C LEU A 161 7.79 -5.87 -13.89
N GLU A 162 8.09 -7.10 -13.45
CA GLU A 162 9.28 -7.84 -13.90
C GLU A 162 9.28 -8.05 -15.42
N HIS A 163 8.14 -8.45 -15.99
CA HIS A 163 7.99 -8.58 -17.44
C HIS A 163 8.14 -7.23 -18.15
N LEU A 164 7.56 -6.16 -17.61
CA LEU A 164 7.74 -4.80 -18.15
C LEU A 164 9.21 -4.37 -18.14
N HIS A 165 9.96 -4.69 -17.08
CA HIS A 165 11.38 -4.36 -16.97
C HIS A 165 12.25 -5.04 -18.03
N ARG A 166 11.87 -6.24 -18.48
CA ARG A 166 12.53 -6.92 -19.60
C ARG A 166 12.28 -6.21 -20.93
N LEU A 167 11.16 -5.52 -21.08
CA LEU A 167 10.82 -4.78 -22.30
C LEU A 167 11.40 -3.36 -22.30
N ARG A 168 11.44 -2.68 -21.16
CA ARG A 168 12.04 -1.34 -21.00
C ARG A 168 12.16 -0.94 -19.54
N SER A 169 12.90 0.13 -19.26
CA SER A 169 12.83 0.79 -17.95
C SER A 169 11.44 1.36 -17.65
N VAL A 170 10.88 0.95 -16.50
CA VAL A 170 9.58 1.38 -15.99
C VAL A 170 9.72 1.70 -14.50
N SER A 171 8.97 2.69 -14.01
CA SER A 171 8.93 2.98 -12.58
C SER A 171 8.02 1.97 -11.86
N PRO A 172 8.41 1.45 -10.69
CA PRO A 172 7.51 0.60 -9.89
C PRO A 172 6.27 1.37 -9.41
N TYR A 173 6.37 2.70 -9.33
CA TYR A 173 5.28 3.54 -8.85
C TYR A 173 4.10 3.52 -9.81
N GLY A 174 2.92 3.21 -9.26
CA GLY A 174 1.66 3.27 -9.98
C GLY A 174 1.35 2.05 -10.86
N ILE A 175 2.17 0.99 -10.87
CA ILE A 175 1.84 -0.23 -11.64
C ILE A 175 0.50 -0.83 -11.18
N THR A 176 0.27 -0.91 -9.88
CA THR A 176 -0.99 -1.37 -9.27
C THR A 176 -2.17 -0.50 -9.73
N GLY A 177 -1.99 0.82 -9.75
CA GLY A 177 -3.01 1.75 -10.24
C GLY A 177 -3.29 1.56 -11.73
N ASN A 178 -2.25 1.40 -12.56
CA ASN A 178 -2.40 1.10 -13.97
C ASN A 178 -3.17 -0.21 -14.19
N LEU A 179 -2.87 -1.27 -13.43
CA LEU A 179 -3.55 -2.56 -13.53
C LEU A 179 -5.03 -2.47 -13.12
N ARG A 180 -5.33 -1.89 -11.95
CA ARG A 180 -6.69 -1.76 -11.41
C ARG A 180 -7.62 -0.96 -12.32
N HIS A 181 -7.12 0.11 -12.93
CA HIS A 181 -7.91 1.01 -13.76
C HIS A 181 -7.82 0.68 -15.26
N HIS A 182 -7.13 -0.39 -15.65
CA HIS A 182 -7.00 -0.74 -17.05
C HIS A 182 -8.33 -1.30 -17.60
N PRO A 183 -8.85 -0.80 -18.75
CA PRO A 183 -10.15 -1.23 -19.27
C PRO A 183 -10.21 -2.71 -19.63
N LEU A 184 -9.09 -3.32 -20.01
CA LEU A 184 -8.98 -4.74 -20.41
C LEU A 184 -8.55 -5.69 -19.28
N VAL A 185 -8.23 -5.19 -18.08
CA VAL A 185 -7.73 -6.01 -16.97
C VAL A 185 -8.84 -6.23 -15.94
N ARG A 186 -8.91 -7.46 -15.42
CA ARG A 186 -9.75 -7.87 -14.30
C ARG A 186 -8.86 -8.05 -13.07
N ASP A 187 -9.28 -7.46 -11.94
CA ASP A 187 -8.73 -7.75 -10.62
C ASP A 187 -9.41 -9.04 -10.12
N TYR A 188 -8.62 -10.07 -9.84
CA TYR A 188 -9.09 -11.34 -9.26
C TYR A 188 -8.95 -11.36 -7.73
N GLY A 189 -8.64 -10.21 -7.12
CA GLY A 189 -8.40 -10.08 -5.70
C GLY A 189 -6.98 -10.46 -5.31
N PHE A 190 -6.64 -10.16 -4.05
CA PHE A 190 -5.37 -10.57 -3.42
C PHE A 190 -4.08 -10.14 -4.15
N GLY A 191 -4.20 -9.17 -5.07
CA GLY A 191 -3.09 -8.64 -5.86
C GLY A 191 -2.84 -9.37 -7.18
N PHE A 192 -3.78 -10.20 -7.65
CA PHE A 192 -3.71 -10.88 -8.95
C PHE A 192 -4.57 -10.21 -10.00
N TYR A 193 -4.02 -10.08 -11.20
CA TYR A 193 -4.62 -9.39 -12.34
C TYR A 193 -4.56 -10.28 -13.57
N GLY A 194 -5.62 -10.28 -14.37
CA GLY A 194 -5.67 -11.02 -15.63
C GLY A 194 -6.51 -10.30 -16.67
N LEU A 195 -6.68 -10.88 -17.85
CA LEU A 195 -7.50 -10.27 -18.89
C LEU A 195 -8.99 -10.46 -18.61
N LYS A 196 -9.80 -9.43 -18.87
CA LYS A 196 -11.27 -9.54 -18.84
C LYS A 196 -11.79 -10.51 -19.89
N SER A 197 -11.12 -10.57 -21.05
CA SER A 197 -11.49 -11.46 -22.15
C SER A 197 -11.37 -12.95 -21.82
N TRP A 198 -10.68 -13.32 -20.74
CA TRP A 198 -10.63 -14.70 -20.30
C TRP A 198 -11.95 -15.22 -19.70
N GLY A 199 -12.83 -14.33 -19.22
CA GLY A 199 -14.09 -14.76 -18.61
C GLY A 199 -13.86 -15.84 -17.54
N ASP A 200 -14.59 -16.95 -17.64
CA ASP A 200 -14.51 -18.09 -16.72
C ASP A 200 -13.47 -19.14 -17.16
N SER A 201 -12.87 -19.01 -18.36
CA SER A 201 -11.89 -20.00 -18.85
C SER A 201 -10.61 -20.02 -18.03
N VAL A 202 -10.34 -18.94 -17.28
CA VAL A 202 -9.19 -18.81 -16.39
C VAL A 202 -9.36 -19.56 -15.09
N ASN A 203 -10.59 -19.95 -14.72
CA ASN A 203 -10.90 -20.56 -13.43
C ASN A 203 -10.07 -21.82 -13.21
N GLU A 204 -9.84 -22.63 -14.24
CA GLU A 204 -8.96 -23.80 -14.14
C GLU A 204 -7.52 -23.44 -13.77
N SER A 205 -6.97 -22.38 -14.36
CA SER A 205 -5.61 -21.93 -14.02
C SER A 205 -5.53 -21.36 -12.61
N LEU A 206 -6.55 -20.61 -12.18
CA LEU A 206 -6.64 -20.02 -10.84
C LEU A 206 -6.65 -21.11 -9.76
N VAL A 207 -7.49 -22.14 -9.93
CA VAL A 207 -7.63 -23.19 -8.92
C VAL A 207 -6.42 -24.09 -8.79
N THR A 208 -5.56 -24.14 -9.81
CA THR A 208 -4.30 -24.91 -9.80
C THR A 208 -3.09 -24.08 -9.37
N ASP A 209 -3.22 -22.75 -9.25
CA ASP A 209 -2.12 -21.90 -8.79
C ASP A 209 -2.02 -21.95 -7.26
N ALA A 210 -1.14 -22.83 -6.76
CA ALA A 210 -0.87 -23.00 -5.35
C ALA A 210 -0.51 -21.68 -4.63
N THR A 211 0.24 -20.78 -5.28
CA THR A 211 0.68 -19.52 -4.65
C THR A 211 -0.49 -18.55 -4.48
N LEU A 212 -1.38 -18.48 -5.47
CA LEU A 212 -2.62 -17.72 -5.37
C LEU A 212 -3.50 -18.30 -4.27
N VAL A 213 -3.82 -19.59 -4.34
CA VAL A 213 -4.75 -20.25 -3.42
C VAL A 213 -4.26 -20.11 -1.97
N GLU A 214 -2.96 -20.33 -1.73
CA GLU A 214 -2.36 -20.12 -0.42
C GLU A 214 -2.49 -18.67 0.06
N LYS A 215 -2.24 -17.67 -0.82
CA LYS A 215 -2.40 -16.26 -0.48
C LYS A 215 -3.84 -15.89 -0.14
N VAL A 216 -4.81 -16.44 -0.88
CA VAL A 216 -6.25 -16.24 -0.63
C VAL A 216 -6.59 -16.79 0.75
N ILE A 217 -6.23 -18.04 1.05
CA ILE A 217 -6.48 -18.67 2.35
C ILE A 217 -5.80 -17.87 3.48
N ARG A 218 -4.54 -17.47 3.29
CA ARG A 218 -3.77 -16.72 4.29
C ARG A 218 -4.37 -15.34 4.59
N ARG A 219 -4.92 -14.65 3.60
CA ARG A 219 -5.41 -13.27 3.73
C ARG A 219 -6.91 -13.18 4.02
N SER A 220 -7.67 -14.23 3.75
CA SER A 220 -9.10 -14.28 4.07
C SER A 220 -9.34 -14.40 5.58
N GLU A 221 -10.53 -14.02 6.03
CA GLU A 221 -10.94 -14.23 7.42
C GLU A 221 -10.97 -15.73 7.77
N PRO A 222 -10.24 -16.19 8.80
CA PRO A 222 -10.21 -17.59 9.18
C PRO A 222 -11.32 -17.92 10.22
N PRO A 223 -11.83 -19.16 10.29
CA PRO A 223 -11.57 -20.25 9.38
C PRO A 223 -12.24 -20.01 8.02
N LEU A 224 -11.49 -20.16 6.93
CA LEU A 224 -12.06 -20.04 5.59
C LEU A 224 -12.72 -21.37 5.22
N THR A 225 -14.01 -21.38 4.89
CA THR A 225 -14.65 -22.60 4.38
C THR A 225 -14.30 -22.83 2.91
N PHE A 226 -14.32 -24.08 2.46
CA PHE A 226 -14.08 -24.41 1.06
C PHE A 226 -15.12 -23.78 0.13
N ALA A 227 -16.40 -23.74 0.53
CA ALA A 227 -17.44 -23.03 -0.21
C ALA A 227 -17.10 -21.53 -0.36
N ARG A 228 -16.65 -20.89 0.72
CA ARG A 228 -16.26 -19.48 0.67
C ARG A 228 -15.03 -19.25 -0.20
N LEU A 229 -14.07 -20.17 -0.20
CA LEU A 229 -12.92 -20.11 -1.12
C LEU A 229 -13.38 -20.21 -2.59
N CYS A 230 -14.32 -21.11 -2.90
CA CYS A 230 -14.91 -21.25 -4.23
C CYS A 230 -15.60 -19.95 -4.66
N GLU A 231 -16.40 -19.34 -3.78
CA GLU A 231 -17.05 -18.04 -4.03
C GLU A 231 -16.02 -16.94 -4.33
N ILE A 232 -14.96 -16.83 -3.52
CA ILE A 232 -13.90 -15.83 -3.70
C ILE A 232 -13.22 -15.98 -5.08
N LEU A 233 -13.00 -17.22 -5.52
CA LEU A 233 -12.38 -17.52 -6.81
C LEU A 233 -13.38 -17.55 -7.98
N ALA A 234 -14.67 -17.27 -7.72
CA ALA A 234 -15.76 -17.36 -8.69
C ALA A 234 -15.85 -18.74 -9.37
N VAL A 235 -15.65 -19.80 -8.59
CA VAL A 235 -15.72 -21.20 -9.02
C VAL A 235 -16.94 -21.86 -8.37
N PRO A 236 -17.68 -22.74 -9.08
CA PRO A 236 -18.72 -23.53 -8.44
C PRO A 236 -18.16 -24.40 -7.30
N SER A 237 -18.92 -24.61 -6.23
CA SER A 237 -18.50 -25.43 -5.08
C SER A 237 -18.45 -26.94 -5.36
N ALA A 238 -18.85 -27.36 -6.57
CA ALA A 238 -18.82 -28.74 -7.05
C ALA A 238 -18.39 -28.82 -8.52
N GLY A 239 -17.88 -29.99 -8.93
CA GLY A 239 -17.42 -30.26 -10.29
C GLY A 239 -15.91 -30.13 -10.46
N GLY A 240 -15.40 -30.36 -11.67
CA GLY A 240 -13.96 -30.56 -11.90
C GLY A 240 -13.05 -29.40 -11.47
N ALA A 241 -13.52 -28.15 -11.51
CA ALA A 241 -12.76 -27.01 -11.01
C ALA A 241 -12.66 -26.98 -9.48
N ALA A 242 -13.74 -27.36 -8.77
CA ALA A 242 -13.74 -27.52 -7.33
C ALA A 242 -12.80 -28.67 -6.93
N ASP A 243 -12.82 -29.77 -7.67
CA ASP A 243 -11.95 -30.92 -7.39
C ASP A 243 -10.47 -30.54 -7.55
N LYS A 244 -10.11 -29.82 -8.63
CA LYS A 244 -8.76 -29.26 -8.83
C LYS A 244 -8.36 -28.28 -7.72
N LEU A 245 -9.28 -27.44 -7.26
CA LEU A 245 -9.04 -26.50 -6.16
C LEU A 245 -8.78 -27.25 -4.85
N TRP A 246 -9.59 -28.27 -4.55
CA TRP A 246 -9.43 -29.09 -3.37
C TRP A 246 -8.08 -29.82 -3.37
N GLN A 247 -7.69 -30.40 -4.50
CA GLN A 247 -6.36 -31.03 -4.66
C GLN A 247 -5.23 -30.03 -4.45
N THR A 248 -5.39 -28.80 -4.95
CA THR A 248 -4.41 -27.73 -4.72
C THR A 248 -4.33 -27.40 -3.23
N CYS A 249 -5.46 -27.20 -2.54
CA CYS A 249 -5.49 -27.01 -1.09
C CYS A 249 -4.84 -28.18 -0.33
N ALA A 250 -5.06 -29.42 -0.75
CA ALA A 250 -4.46 -30.61 -0.16
C ALA A 250 -2.94 -30.66 -0.33
N SER A 251 -2.41 -30.11 -1.43
CA SER A 251 -0.98 -30.05 -1.70
C SER A 251 -0.23 -28.97 -0.89
N LEU A 252 -0.96 -27.99 -0.33
CA LEU A 252 -0.38 -26.86 0.39
C LEU A 252 0.05 -27.26 1.81
N ARG A 253 1.37 -27.43 2.03
CA ARG A 253 1.94 -27.76 3.34
C ARG A 253 1.69 -26.72 4.42
N SER A 254 1.43 -25.47 4.02
CA SER A 254 1.15 -24.34 4.91
C SER A 254 -0.33 -24.22 5.29
N VAL A 255 -1.21 -25.02 4.69
CA VAL A 255 -2.65 -25.03 4.98
C VAL A 255 -3.00 -26.31 5.74
N VAL A 256 -3.73 -26.13 6.83
CA VAL A 256 -4.33 -27.20 7.62
C VAL A 256 -5.80 -27.28 7.24
N ARG A 257 -6.29 -28.50 7.02
CA ARG A 257 -7.67 -28.79 6.64
C ARG A 257 -8.37 -29.49 7.80
N SER A 258 -9.63 -29.14 8.08
CA SER A 258 -10.41 -29.82 9.13
C SER A 258 -10.92 -31.20 8.71
N SER A 259 -10.90 -31.50 7.41
CA SER A 259 -11.30 -32.79 6.83
C SER A 259 -10.41 -33.09 5.63
N ASP A 260 -10.13 -34.36 5.39
CA ASP A 260 -9.44 -34.84 4.19
C ASP A 260 -10.36 -34.93 2.97
N GLU A 261 -11.67 -35.02 3.19
CA GLU A 261 -12.68 -35.09 2.14
C GLU A 261 -13.16 -33.71 1.70
N GLN A 262 -13.38 -33.56 0.39
CA GLN A 262 -13.93 -32.35 -0.19
C GLN A 262 -15.39 -32.18 0.25
N ASN A 263 -15.64 -31.18 1.08
CA ASN A 263 -16.98 -30.79 1.46
C ASN A 263 -17.07 -29.26 1.59
N ALA A 264 -18.24 -28.69 1.34
CA ALA A 264 -18.48 -27.25 1.34
C ALA A 264 -18.06 -26.57 2.67
N ASN A 265 -18.21 -27.29 3.79
CA ASN A 265 -17.94 -26.80 5.14
C ASN A 265 -16.50 -27.10 5.60
N ALA A 266 -15.66 -27.69 4.76
CA ALA A 266 -14.29 -28.01 5.11
C ALA A 266 -13.54 -26.71 5.41
N ARG A 267 -12.96 -26.61 6.60
CA ARG A 267 -12.25 -25.42 7.07
C ARG A 267 -10.81 -25.49 6.61
N LEU A 268 -10.34 -24.37 6.09
CA LEU A 268 -8.99 -24.15 5.59
C LEU A 268 -8.33 -23.10 6.49
N LEU A 269 -7.23 -23.50 7.14
CA LEU A 269 -6.49 -22.68 8.09
C LEU A 269 -5.05 -22.55 7.63
N HIS A 270 -4.58 -21.33 7.41
CA HIS A 270 -3.16 -21.12 7.16
C HIS A 270 -2.38 -21.23 8.48
N LYS A 271 -1.24 -21.94 8.49
CA LYS A 271 -0.41 -22.19 9.69
C LYS A 271 0.13 -20.91 10.36
N THR A 272 0.16 -19.80 9.63
CA THR A 272 0.57 -18.49 10.17
C THR A 272 -0.61 -17.70 10.76
N CYS A 273 -1.79 -18.30 10.92
CA CYS A 273 -2.87 -17.68 11.68
C CYS A 273 -2.40 -17.47 13.11
N SER A 274 -2.40 -16.23 13.60
CA SER A 274 -2.09 -15.94 15.00
C SER A 274 -3.29 -16.26 15.89
N LEU A 275 -3.03 -16.47 17.19
CA LEU A 275 -4.07 -16.65 18.20
C LEU A 275 -5.01 -15.44 18.24
N GLU A 276 -4.46 -14.22 18.31
CA GLU A 276 -5.25 -12.98 18.28
C GLU A 276 -6.19 -12.92 17.07
N ARG A 277 -5.69 -13.25 15.87
CA ARG A 277 -6.52 -13.23 14.66
C ARG A 277 -7.64 -14.28 14.69
N ALA A 278 -7.38 -15.44 15.26
CA ALA A 278 -8.39 -16.48 15.44
C ALA A 278 -9.46 -16.05 16.45
N LEU A 279 -9.05 -15.45 17.57
CA LEU A 279 -9.96 -14.91 18.58
C LEU A 279 -10.83 -13.79 18.01
N VAL A 280 -10.26 -12.85 17.26
CA VAL A 280 -11.03 -11.77 16.60
C VAL A 280 -12.08 -12.36 15.66
N ALA A 281 -11.72 -13.37 14.88
CA ALA A 281 -12.69 -14.02 13.99
C ALA A 281 -13.78 -14.78 14.77
N THR A 282 -13.43 -15.45 15.87
CA THR A 282 -14.41 -16.07 16.78
C THR A 282 -15.42 -15.06 17.31
N ALA A 283 -14.95 -13.92 17.82
CA ALA A 283 -15.83 -12.87 18.34
C ALA A 283 -16.67 -12.18 17.26
N ARG A 284 -16.10 -12.01 16.06
CA ARG A 284 -16.88 -11.49 14.93
C ARG A 284 -17.99 -12.45 14.52
N ALA A 285 -17.72 -13.75 14.53
CA ALA A 285 -18.70 -14.77 14.21
C ALA A 285 -19.82 -14.90 15.26
N SER A 286 -19.52 -14.70 16.55
CA SER A 286 -20.54 -14.72 17.60
C SER A 286 -21.44 -13.49 17.56
N GLY A 287 -20.89 -12.32 17.20
CA GLY A 287 -21.65 -11.07 17.17
C GLY A 287 -22.17 -10.64 18.55
N ARG A 288 -21.55 -11.11 19.63
CA ARG A 288 -21.94 -10.83 21.01
C ARG A 288 -20.74 -10.99 21.97
N PRO A 289 -20.80 -10.41 23.18
CA PRO A 289 -19.85 -10.73 24.24
C PRO A 289 -19.78 -12.24 24.50
N LEU A 290 -18.56 -12.71 24.77
CA LEU A 290 -18.27 -14.11 25.03
C LEU A 290 -17.42 -14.27 26.29
N PRO A 291 -17.82 -15.13 27.25
CA PRO A 291 -16.96 -15.47 28.37
C PRO A 291 -15.74 -16.30 27.92
N LEU A 292 -14.67 -16.30 28.71
CA LEU A 292 -13.39 -16.96 28.34
C LEU A 292 -13.56 -18.44 27.95
N TYR A 293 -14.44 -19.17 28.64
CA TYR A 293 -14.63 -20.60 28.37
C TYR A 293 -15.31 -20.85 27.01
N GLU A 294 -16.21 -19.96 26.58
CA GLU A 294 -16.83 -20.03 25.24
C GLU A 294 -15.80 -19.69 24.17
N PHE A 295 -14.92 -18.70 24.39
CA PHE A 295 -13.80 -18.45 23.48
C PHE A 295 -12.93 -19.69 23.31
N GLN A 296 -12.58 -20.37 24.41
CA GLN A 296 -11.79 -21.58 24.35
C GLN A 296 -12.52 -22.70 23.60
N TRP A 297 -13.82 -22.87 23.84
CA TRP A 297 -14.63 -23.88 23.17
C TRP A 297 -14.73 -23.61 21.66
N GLU A 298 -15.06 -22.39 21.25
CA GLU A 298 -15.14 -21.98 19.85
C GLU A 298 -13.78 -22.03 19.15
N LEU A 299 -12.71 -21.61 19.83
CA LEU A 299 -11.36 -21.69 19.30
C LEU A 299 -10.97 -23.16 19.03
N ASN A 300 -11.26 -24.07 19.95
CA ASN A 300 -10.99 -25.49 19.77
C ASN A 300 -11.85 -26.10 18.67
N SER A 301 -13.14 -25.75 18.60
CA SER A 301 -14.06 -26.20 17.56
C SER A 301 -13.62 -25.75 16.16
N ASN A 302 -13.24 -24.47 16.02
CA ASN A 302 -13.02 -23.83 14.72
C ASN A 302 -11.56 -23.87 14.26
N PHE A 303 -10.63 -23.93 15.22
CA PHE A 303 -9.19 -23.81 14.99
C PHE A 303 -8.36 -24.87 15.72
N GLY A 304 -9.00 -25.93 16.25
CA GLY A 304 -8.33 -27.00 16.99
C GLY A 304 -7.02 -27.49 16.37
N PRO A 305 -6.93 -27.75 15.05
CA PRO A 305 -5.68 -28.17 14.42
C PRO A 305 -4.48 -27.21 14.59
N LEU A 306 -4.71 -25.96 15.00
CA LEU A 306 -3.67 -24.97 15.31
C LEU A 306 -3.54 -24.65 16.80
N PHE A 307 -4.62 -24.76 17.58
CA PHE A 307 -4.66 -24.20 18.95
C PHE A 307 -5.22 -25.13 20.04
N THR A 308 -5.49 -26.42 19.76
CA THR A 308 -6.03 -27.36 20.77
C THR A 308 -5.19 -27.42 22.05
N ASP A 309 -3.87 -27.30 21.94
CA ASP A 309 -2.95 -27.40 23.08
C ASP A 309 -2.75 -26.08 23.85
N ARG A 310 -3.51 -25.02 23.50
CA ARG A 310 -3.38 -23.72 24.18
C ARG A 310 -4.11 -23.73 25.51
N GLU A 311 -3.37 -23.38 26.56
CA GLU A 311 -3.93 -23.24 27.90
C GLU A 311 -4.86 -22.02 27.97
N SER A 312 -5.90 -22.09 28.82
CA SER A 312 -6.85 -20.99 29.02
C SER A 312 -6.17 -19.70 29.49
N GLY A 313 -5.03 -19.81 30.18
CA GLY A 313 -4.22 -18.66 30.61
C GLY A 313 -3.59 -17.90 29.44
N ASP A 314 -3.14 -18.60 28.39
CA ASP A 314 -2.59 -17.97 27.18
C ASP A 314 -3.70 -17.25 26.39
N ILE A 315 -4.88 -17.87 26.29
CA ILE A 315 -6.05 -17.27 25.63
C ILE A 315 -6.46 -15.99 26.37
N ARG A 316 -6.60 -16.06 27.70
CA ARG A 316 -6.91 -14.90 28.54
C ARG A 316 -5.89 -13.79 28.35
N ARG A 317 -4.60 -14.10 28.44
CA ARG A 317 -3.52 -13.12 28.25
C ARG A 317 -3.62 -12.46 26.87
N CYS A 318 -3.90 -13.23 25.82
CA CYS A 318 -4.04 -12.70 24.47
C CYS A 318 -5.23 -11.76 24.34
N LEU A 319 -6.38 -12.08 24.94
CA LEU A 319 -7.56 -11.22 24.96
C LEU A 319 -7.29 -9.92 25.73
N GLU A 320 -6.72 -10.01 26.92
CA GLU A 320 -6.41 -8.85 27.79
C GLU A 320 -5.39 -7.87 27.17
N HIS A 321 -4.40 -8.38 26.41
CA HIS A 321 -3.37 -7.53 25.80
C HIS A 321 -3.72 -7.07 24.37
N SER A 322 -4.80 -7.59 23.80
CA SER A 322 -5.22 -7.21 22.46
C SER A 322 -6.00 -5.91 22.52
N ARG A 323 -5.58 -4.93 21.73
CA ARG A 323 -6.31 -3.67 21.56
C ARG A 323 -7.70 -3.80 20.94
N PHE A 324 -8.04 -4.98 20.42
CA PHE A 324 -9.32 -5.22 19.75
C PHE A 324 -10.41 -5.67 20.71
N PHE A 325 -10.03 -6.14 21.91
CA PHE A 325 -10.95 -6.71 22.87
C PHE A 325 -11.11 -5.79 24.07
N LEU A 326 -12.34 -5.72 24.56
CA LEU A 326 -12.73 -5.04 25.78
C LEU A 326 -13.47 -6.03 26.68
N ARG A 327 -13.45 -5.80 27.99
CA ARG A 327 -14.30 -6.54 28.92
C ARG A 327 -15.61 -5.82 29.14
N ASP A 328 -16.71 -6.54 29.23
CA ASP A 328 -17.98 -5.98 29.72
C ASP A 328 -18.11 -6.08 31.25
N ALA A 329 -19.24 -5.65 31.80
CA ALA A 329 -19.53 -5.70 33.23
C ALA A 329 -19.56 -7.14 33.79
N ASP A 330 -19.91 -8.12 32.95
CA ASP A 330 -19.94 -9.55 33.27
C ASP A 330 -18.56 -10.23 33.10
N ASN A 331 -17.50 -9.45 32.83
CA ASN A 331 -16.14 -9.94 32.59
C ASN A 331 -16.05 -10.90 31.38
N GLN A 332 -16.96 -10.75 30.43
CA GLN A 332 -16.92 -11.34 29.09
C GLN A 332 -16.13 -10.43 28.15
N PHE A 333 -15.67 -10.95 27.02
CA PHE A 333 -14.92 -10.15 26.05
C PHE A 333 -15.76 -9.86 24.81
N ILE A 334 -15.73 -8.61 24.38
CA ILE A 334 -16.36 -8.09 23.15
C ILE A 334 -15.32 -7.39 22.28
N LEU A 335 -15.54 -7.34 20.96
CA LEU A 335 -14.72 -6.51 20.09
C LEU A 335 -15.08 -5.04 20.25
N ASP A 336 -14.06 -4.18 20.28
CA ASP A 336 -14.22 -2.71 20.30
C ASP A 336 -15.12 -2.21 19.14
N VAL A 337 -14.98 -2.79 17.94
CA VAL A 337 -15.83 -2.47 16.78
C VAL A 337 -17.30 -2.92 16.91
N GLN A 338 -17.66 -3.64 17.97
CA GLN A 338 -19.02 -4.10 18.26
C GLN A 338 -19.67 -3.32 19.40
N LEU A 339 -19.01 -2.30 19.98
CA LEU A 339 -19.57 -1.51 21.08
C LEU A 339 -20.93 -0.89 20.76
N ASP A 340 -21.12 -0.41 19.52
CA ASP A 340 -22.40 0.11 19.04
C ASP A 340 -23.58 -0.87 19.23
N GLN A 341 -23.29 -2.17 19.31
CA GLN A 341 -24.31 -3.23 19.46
C GLN A 341 -24.81 -3.37 20.91
N LEU A 342 -24.08 -2.81 21.89
CA LEU A 342 -24.48 -2.82 23.29
C LEU A 342 -25.57 -1.78 23.60
N GLY A 343 -25.90 -0.89 22.65
CA GLY A 343 -26.93 0.14 22.84
C GLY A 343 -26.58 1.16 23.91
N LEU A 344 -25.28 1.35 24.19
CA LEU A 344 -24.80 2.35 25.13
C LEU A 344 -25.02 3.76 24.57
N ASP A 345 -25.51 4.66 25.43
CA ASP A 345 -25.63 6.07 25.08
C ASP A 345 -24.28 6.75 25.36
N ASP A 346 -23.36 6.64 24.40
CA ASP A 346 -22.01 7.18 24.49
C ASP A 346 -21.99 8.69 24.77
N GLU A 347 -22.99 9.44 24.29
CA GLU A 347 -23.11 10.87 24.56
C GLU A 347 -23.50 11.14 26.02
N ALA A 348 -24.47 10.40 26.55
CA ALA A 348 -24.85 10.50 27.96
C ALA A 348 -23.69 10.10 28.89
N ILE A 349 -23.00 9.00 28.58
CA ILE A 349 -21.82 8.53 29.34
C ILE A 349 -20.72 9.61 29.33
N SER A 350 -20.34 10.07 28.13
CA SER A 350 -19.30 11.10 27.98
C SER A 350 -19.69 12.39 28.68
N SER A 351 -20.96 12.81 28.60
CA SER A 351 -21.43 14.03 29.29
C SER A 351 -21.34 13.91 30.81
N ALA A 352 -21.70 12.74 31.35
CA ALA A 352 -21.61 12.48 32.78
C ALA A 352 -20.15 12.45 33.27
N CYS A 353 -19.26 11.79 32.53
CA CYS A 353 -17.83 11.76 32.86
C CYS A 353 -17.20 13.16 32.81
N ARG A 354 -17.56 13.97 31.82
CA ARG A 354 -17.11 15.35 31.70
C ARG A 354 -17.56 16.18 32.91
N GLU A 355 -18.81 16.02 33.35
CA GLU A 355 -19.31 16.70 34.55
C GLU A 355 -18.44 16.34 35.76
N ILE A 356 -18.25 15.06 36.06
CA ILE A 356 -17.44 14.60 37.21
C ILE A 356 -15.99 15.12 37.15
N LEU A 357 -15.33 14.97 36.00
CA LEU A 357 -13.92 15.33 35.84
C LEU A 357 -13.68 16.85 35.81
N SER A 358 -14.67 17.63 35.37
CA SER A 358 -14.57 19.10 35.34
C SER A 358 -14.52 19.74 36.73
N HIS A 359 -15.08 19.06 37.74
CA HIS A 359 -15.11 19.56 39.12
C HIS A 359 -13.79 19.34 39.88
N SER A 360 -12.98 18.35 39.49
CA SER A 360 -11.81 17.94 40.27
C SER A 360 -10.47 18.35 39.67
N ASN A 361 -10.37 18.63 38.36
CA ASN A 361 -9.09 18.84 37.66
C ASN A 361 -8.07 17.69 37.90
N GLU A 362 -8.58 16.52 38.32
CA GLU A 362 -7.83 15.33 38.67
C GLU A 362 -7.68 14.41 37.46
N VAL A 363 -6.65 13.55 37.51
CA VAL A 363 -6.57 12.36 36.65
C VAL A 363 -7.25 11.23 37.40
N VAL A 364 -8.34 10.69 36.85
CA VAL A 364 -9.17 9.66 37.49
C VAL A 364 -9.12 8.38 36.65
N GLY A 365 -9.01 7.23 37.32
CA GLY A 365 -9.10 5.92 36.65
C GLY A 365 -10.53 5.58 36.25
N CYS A 366 -10.74 4.73 35.24
CA CYS A 366 -12.08 4.32 34.83
C CYS A 366 -12.85 3.57 35.93
N GLU A 367 -12.16 2.80 36.78
CA GLU A 367 -12.75 2.16 37.97
C GLU A 367 -13.31 3.24 38.94
N ASP A 368 -12.47 4.18 39.37
CA ASP A 368 -12.87 5.28 40.24
C ASP A 368 -13.97 6.16 39.62
N LEU A 369 -13.95 6.33 38.29
CA LEU A 369 -14.93 7.13 37.57
C LEU A 369 -16.30 6.44 37.52
N MET A 370 -16.32 5.12 37.36
CA MET A 370 -17.55 4.31 37.47
C MET A 370 -18.16 4.44 38.87
N GLU A 371 -17.37 4.29 39.94
CA GLU A 371 -17.86 4.43 41.32
C GLU A 371 -18.51 5.82 41.56
N ARG A 372 -17.92 6.88 40.98
CA ARG A 372 -18.48 8.24 41.06
C ARG A 372 -19.78 8.40 40.24
N LEU A 373 -19.85 7.79 39.06
CA LEU A 373 -21.08 7.78 38.25
C LEU A 373 -22.22 7.07 38.99
N GLU A 374 -21.94 5.91 39.60
CA GLU A 374 -22.90 5.17 40.42
C GLU A 374 -23.38 6.00 41.63
N ALA A 375 -22.47 6.72 42.29
CA ALA A 375 -22.81 7.62 43.40
C ALA A 375 -23.73 8.78 42.99
N GLU A 376 -23.68 9.22 41.73
CA GLU A 376 -24.61 10.20 41.15
C GLU A 376 -25.91 9.57 40.60
N GLY A 377 -26.09 8.26 40.75
CA GLY A 377 -27.25 7.52 40.25
C GLY A 377 -27.23 7.28 38.73
N LYS A 378 -26.08 7.45 38.08
CA LYS A 378 -25.88 7.22 36.64
C LYS A 378 -25.29 5.83 36.44
N VAL A 379 -26.14 4.85 36.13
CA VAL A 379 -25.76 3.44 36.00
C VAL A 379 -26.11 2.94 34.59
N TRP A 380 -25.17 2.25 33.96
CA TRP A 380 -25.34 1.57 32.68
C TRP A 380 -24.97 0.10 32.87
N GLU A 381 -25.92 -0.81 32.64
CA GLU A 381 -25.75 -2.25 32.96
C GLU A 381 -24.55 -2.88 32.23
N GLU A 382 -24.30 -2.48 30.99
CA GLU A 382 -23.24 -3.04 30.13
C GLU A 382 -21.90 -2.28 30.22
N LEU A 383 -21.85 -1.18 30.98
CA LEU A 383 -20.65 -0.34 31.07
C LEU A 383 -19.63 -0.96 32.02
N SER A 384 -18.40 -1.11 31.53
CA SER A 384 -17.25 -1.54 32.33
C SER A 384 -16.14 -0.48 32.30
N PRO A 385 -15.11 -0.59 33.15
CA PRO A 385 -13.95 0.30 33.08
C PRO A 385 -13.24 0.28 31.72
N ASP A 386 -13.21 -0.87 31.04
CA ASP A 386 -12.56 -1.02 29.72
C ASP A 386 -13.39 -0.38 28.60
N ILE A 387 -14.71 -0.58 28.64
CA ILE A 387 -15.65 0.04 27.69
C ILE A 387 -15.67 1.55 27.89
N LEU A 388 -15.74 2.02 29.14
CA LEU A 388 -15.65 3.42 29.48
C LEU A 388 -14.34 4.03 28.95
N GLY A 389 -13.21 3.34 29.17
CA GLY A 389 -11.93 3.76 28.61
C GLY A 389 -11.94 3.87 27.08
N SER A 390 -12.61 2.96 26.38
CA SER A 390 -12.76 3.05 24.91
C SER A 390 -13.59 4.26 24.49
N VAL A 391 -14.78 4.43 25.07
CA VAL A 391 -15.68 5.55 24.78
C VAL A 391 -14.98 6.90 25.00
N LEU A 392 -14.23 7.05 26.09
CA LEU A 392 -13.52 8.30 26.38
C LEU A 392 -12.34 8.56 25.42
N ARG A 393 -11.64 7.52 24.93
CA ARG A 393 -10.52 7.68 23.96
C ARG A 393 -10.97 8.21 22.61
N GLU A 394 -12.21 7.96 22.21
CA GLU A 394 -12.73 8.45 20.93
C GLU A 394 -13.12 9.93 20.97
N ARG A 395 -13.16 10.53 22.17
CA ARG A 395 -13.67 11.88 22.41
C ARG A 395 -12.53 12.89 22.60
N PRO A 396 -12.47 13.95 21.79
CA PRO A 396 -11.37 14.92 21.84
C PRO A 396 -11.29 15.74 23.13
N GLU A 397 -12.36 15.77 23.93
CA GLU A 397 -12.42 16.46 25.22
C GLU A 397 -11.70 15.71 26.35
N PHE A 398 -11.40 14.42 26.21
CA PHE A 398 -10.65 13.66 27.23
C PHE A 398 -9.22 13.39 26.78
N GLU A 399 -8.29 13.46 27.73
CA GLU A 399 -6.89 13.10 27.54
C GLU A 399 -6.55 11.89 28.41
N GLU A 400 -6.06 10.82 27.78
CA GLU A 400 -5.54 9.66 28.48
C GLU A 400 -4.10 9.94 28.95
N VAL A 401 -3.90 10.04 30.27
CA VAL A 401 -2.60 10.38 30.91
C VAL A 401 -1.89 9.12 31.42
N GLY A 402 -2.56 7.96 31.35
CA GLY A 402 -2.06 6.64 31.66
C GLY A 402 -3.12 5.60 31.31
N HIS A 403 -2.79 4.31 31.31
CA HIS A 403 -3.73 3.26 30.91
C HIS A 403 -5.06 3.36 31.69
N ASN A 404 -6.16 3.59 30.96
CA ASN A 404 -7.51 3.78 31.51
C ASN A 404 -7.60 4.91 32.56
N ARG A 405 -6.77 5.95 32.45
CA ARG A 405 -6.76 7.12 33.34
C ARG A 405 -6.92 8.41 32.54
N PHE A 406 -7.98 9.15 32.83
CA PHE A 406 -8.40 10.29 32.02
C PHE A 406 -8.47 11.58 32.84
N ARG A 407 -8.26 12.70 32.13
CA ARG A 407 -8.64 14.05 32.58
C ARG A 407 -9.38 14.77 31.47
N VAL A 408 -10.16 15.78 31.80
CA VAL A 408 -10.79 16.65 30.80
C VAL A 408 -9.77 17.68 30.31
N THR A 409 -9.63 17.80 29.00
CA THR A 409 -8.88 18.89 28.39
C THR A 409 -9.75 20.14 28.43
N CYS A 410 -9.41 21.11 29.28
CA CYS A 410 -10.04 22.41 29.25
C CYS A 410 -9.74 23.10 27.91
N LYS A 411 -10.62 22.93 26.91
CA LYS A 411 -10.79 23.91 25.84
C LYS A 411 -11.97 24.80 26.24
N HIS A 412 -11.64 26.02 26.67
CA HIS A 412 -12.59 27.11 26.75
C HIS A 412 -13.25 27.37 25.40
#